data_AF-A0A7S1BSZ2-F1
#
_entry.id   AF-A0A7S1BSZ2-F1
#
_cell.length_a   1.000
_cell.length_b   1.000
_cell.length_c   1.000
_cell.angle_alpha   90.00
_cell.angle_beta   90.00
_cell.angle_gamma   90.00
#
_symmetry.space_group_name_H-M   'P 1'
#
loop_
_entity.id
_entity.type
_entity.pdbx_description
1 polymer ?
#
loop_
_entity_poly.entity_id
_entity_poly.type
_entity_poly.pdbx_seq_one_letter_code
_entity_poly.pdbx_strand_id
1 'polypeptide(L)'
;MMFYGDTSVTSASISAAGTSVDQQYFASINSDDVNNKSPNGVKSQKLPSRFDDSIPPLNGQRREVFDVVAPATLPPGFKFRAQSLDGRTFTATVPPEGIAAGDSFTVLPMPDEVYPSKSNAPVWHWRDGTFDVFSLGKFHPSFWSALVCPQLATGQIMTRMGLNFFGSHTHSRHTFKWIFLMIALYNIILVIIDAFMPLYYYKGTKFVIMNTGAWMRLSLTLVLIIYTVFIVAKTRNFVRWKYSIPSTSYDGRLEDICCSLFCTSCTIARMNRHTADYEKYKADCFSETGLERSGPREV
;
A
#
# COMPACT_ATOMS: atom_id res chain seq x y z
N MET A 1 6.57 -42.85 30.15
CA MET A 1 5.29 -42.25 30.58
C MET A 1 4.63 -41.72 29.30
N MET A 2 4.08 -42.59 28.44
CA MET A 2 2.66 -43.05 28.37
C MET A 2 1.68 -41.87 28.51
N PHE A 3 0.80 -41.54 27.55
CA PHE A 3 -0.05 -42.33 26.63
C PHE A 3 -0.08 -41.69 25.21
N TYR A 4 0.06 -42.39 24.07
CA TYR A 4 -0.87 -43.26 23.31
C TYR A 4 -2.31 -42.72 23.10
N GLY A 5 -2.70 -42.56 21.84
CA GLY A 5 -4.07 -42.26 21.40
C GLY A 5 -4.16 -42.11 19.88
N ASP A 6 -4.19 -43.25 19.18
CA ASP A 6 -4.38 -43.38 17.73
C ASP A 6 -5.87 -43.41 17.34
N THR A 7 -6.14 -42.92 16.13
CA THR A 7 -7.20 -43.29 15.17
C THR A 7 -8.68 -43.04 15.48
N SER A 8 -9.31 -42.24 14.61
CA SER A 8 -10.60 -42.58 14.02
C SER A 8 -10.76 -41.97 12.62
N VAL A 9 -10.94 -42.83 11.63
CA VAL A 9 -11.43 -42.52 10.27
C VAL A 9 -12.95 -42.59 10.31
N THR A 10 -13.62 -41.57 9.77
CA THR A 10 -15.06 -41.59 9.50
C THR A 10 -15.34 -41.10 8.08
N SER A 11 -15.91 -41.98 7.28
CA SER A 11 -16.53 -41.71 5.98
C SER A 11 -18.02 -41.43 6.15
N ALA A 12 -18.57 -40.42 5.48
CA ALA A 12 -19.99 -40.37 5.09
C ALA A 12 -20.27 -39.38 3.94
N SER A 13 -20.80 -39.95 2.86
CA SER A 13 -21.75 -39.51 1.82
C SER A 13 -22.06 -38.03 1.49
N ILE A 14 -22.16 -37.85 0.17
CA ILE A 14 -22.76 -36.77 -0.63
C ILE A 14 -24.25 -36.50 -0.27
N SER A 15 -24.64 -35.21 -0.24
CA SER A 15 -25.97 -34.74 -0.61
C SER A 15 -25.87 -33.39 -1.33
N ALA A 16 -26.73 -33.21 -2.33
CA ALA A 16 -26.68 -32.20 -3.38
C ALA A 16 -27.35 -30.86 -3.02
N ALA A 17 -27.09 -29.90 -3.92
CA ALA A 17 -27.86 -28.71 -4.26
C ALA A 17 -27.70 -27.46 -3.37
N GLY A 18 -26.96 -26.50 -3.92
CA GLY A 18 -26.86 -25.12 -3.43
C GLY A 18 -25.96 -24.31 -4.37
N THR A 19 -26.54 -23.84 -5.46
CA THR A 19 -25.92 -23.03 -6.53
C THR A 19 -25.39 -21.69 -6.03
N SER A 20 -24.07 -21.48 -6.09
CA SER A 20 -23.47 -20.22 -6.59
C SER A 20 -22.06 -20.51 -7.08
N VAL A 21 -21.92 -20.75 -8.38
CA VAL A 21 -20.62 -20.90 -9.03
C VAL A 21 -20.03 -19.50 -9.17
N ASP A 22 -19.02 -19.16 -8.36
CA ASP A 22 -18.08 -18.09 -8.66
C ASP A 22 -17.23 -18.54 -9.85
N GLN A 23 -17.82 -18.43 -11.04
CA GLN A 23 -17.16 -18.77 -12.29
C GLN A 23 -16.23 -17.61 -12.65
N GLN A 24 -14.95 -17.77 -12.32
CA GLN A 24 -13.90 -16.86 -12.78
C GLN A 24 -13.73 -17.01 -14.29
N TYR A 25 -14.41 -16.17 -15.07
CA TYR A 25 -14.17 -16.05 -16.50
C TYR A 25 -12.97 -15.13 -16.72
N PHE A 26 -11.91 -15.68 -17.31
CA PHE A 26 -10.77 -14.90 -17.80
C PHE A 26 -11.07 -14.45 -19.23
N ALA A 27 -11.41 -13.18 -19.42
CA ALA A 27 -11.45 -12.57 -20.74
C ALA A 27 -10.02 -12.20 -21.15
N SER A 28 -9.50 -12.81 -22.22
CA SER A 28 -8.23 -12.45 -22.84
C SER A 28 -8.42 -11.32 -23.85
N ILE A 29 -7.59 -10.29 -23.78
CA ILE A 29 -7.58 -9.20 -24.77
C ILE A 29 -6.72 -9.65 -25.96
N ASN A 30 -7.30 -9.71 -27.16
CA ASN A 30 -6.55 -9.96 -28.40
C ASN A 30 -5.96 -8.63 -28.91
N SER A 31 -4.65 -8.62 -29.15
CA SER A 31 -3.94 -7.55 -29.84
C SER A 31 -3.12 -8.18 -30.96
N ASP A 32 -3.75 -8.40 -32.11
CA ASP A 32 -3.06 -8.56 -33.40
C ASP A 32 -3.93 -7.94 -34.51
N ASP A 33 -3.24 -7.32 -35.47
CA ASP A 33 -3.70 -6.69 -36.72
C ASP A 33 -4.32 -5.28 -36.69
N VAL A 34 -3.46 -4.30 -36.37
CA VAL A 34 -3.47 -3.01 -37.07
C VAL A 34 -2.84 -3.20 -38.45
N ASN A 35 -3.62 -3.67 -39.42
CA ASN A 35 -3.36 -3.40 -40.84
C ASN A 35 -4.59 -3.67 -41.72
N ASN A 36 -5.29 -2.58 -42.03
CA ASN A 36 -5.87 -2.26 -43.34
C ASN A 36 -6.65 -3.36 -44.09
N LYS A 37 -7.92 -3.54 -43.74
CA LYS A 37 -9.06 -3.68 -44.68
C LYS A 37 -10.36 -3.64 -43.88
N SER A 38 -11.22 -2.69 -44.22
CA SER A 38 -12.57 -2.57 -43.67
C SER A 38 -13.51 -3.53 -44.42
N PRO A 39 -14.16 -4.49 -43.74
CA PRO A 39 -15.43 -5.04 -44.20
C PRO A 39 -16.57 -4.41 -43.39
N ASN A 40 -17.42 -3.70 -44.11
CA ASN A 40 -18.84 -3.43 -43.85
C ASN A 40 -19.40 -3.82 -42.46
N GLY A 41 -19.86 -2.81 -41.73
CA GLY A 41 -21.18 -2.87 -41.12
C GLY A 41 -21.30 -3.11 -39.61
N VAL A 42 -20.27 -2.82 -38.80
CA VAL A 42 -20.48 -2.73 -37.34
C VAL A 42 -20.93 -1.30 -37.00
N LYS A 43 -22.19 -1.14 -36.60
CA LYS A 43 -22.73 0.12 -36.08
C LYS A 43 -22.07 0.40 -34.73
N SER A 44 -21.04 1.24 -34.73
CA SER A 44 -20.49 1.81 -33.51
C SER A 44 -21.62 2.58 -32.80
N GLN A 45 -22.11 2.03 -31.68
CA GLN A 45 -23.18 2.65 -30.90
C GLN A 45 -22.62 3.92 -30.27
N LYS A 46 -23.18 5.07 -30.69
CA LYS A 46 -22.83 6.39 -30.18
C LYS A 46 -23.09 6.41 -28.67
N LEU A 47 -22.04 6.62 -27.89
CA LEU A 47 -22.09 6.68 -26.42
C LEU A 47 -23.25 7.61 -25.98
N PRO A 48 -24.20 7.16 -25.14
CA PRO A 48 -25.23 8.04 -24.63
C PRO A 48 -24.59 9.19 -23.85
N SER A 49 -24.87 10.42 -24.26
CA SER A 49 -24.30 11.68 -23.74
C SER A 49 -24.83 12.05 -22.35
N ARG A 50 -24.95 11.07 -21.46
CA ARG A 50 -25.59 11.22 -20.15
C ARG A 50 -24.74 10.62 -19.03
N PHE A 51 -23.43 10.80 -19.12
CA PHE A 51 -22.59 10.76 -17.94
C PHE A 51 -22.76 12.11 -17.23
N ASP A 52 -23.15 12.03 -15.97
CA ASP A 52 -23.49 13.16 -15.11
C ASP A 52 -22.24 14.04 -14.87
N ASP A 53 -22.20 15.22 -15.49
CA ASP A 53 -21.12 16.22 -15.35
C ASP A 53 -21.05 16.82 -13.93
N SER A 54 -21.90 16.38 -13.00
CA SER A 54 -22.00 16.90 -11.63
C SER A 54 -20.92 16.38 -10.67
N ILE A 55 -20.07 15.44 -11.08
CA ILE A 55 -18.91 15.03 -10.28
C ILE A 55 -17.73 15.96 -10.60
N PRO A 56 -17.36 16.90 -9.71
CA PRO A 56 -16.25 17.80 -9.97
C PRO A 56 -14.97 16.97 -10.21
N PRO A 57 -14.14 17.34 -11.20
CA PRO A 57 -12.93 16.60 -11.50
C PRO A 57 -12.04 16.58 -10.26
N LEU A 58 -11.82 15.37 -9.73
CA LEU A 58 -10.77 15.10 -8.75
C LEU A 58 -9.42 15.36 -9.46
N ASN A 59 -8.94 16.60 -9.32
CA ASN A 59 -7.55 16.99 -9.39
C ASN A 59 -6.77 16.45 -10.62
N GLY A 60 -7.16 16.84 -11.84
CA GLY A 60 -6.32 16.71 -13.05
C GLY A 60 -5.91 15.29 -13.46
N GLN A 61 -6.38 14.23 -12.79
CA GLN A 61 -6.13 12.86 -13.20
C GLN A 61 -7.02 12.51 -14.39
N ARG A 62 -6.39 12.28 -15.54
CA ARG A 62 -7.04 11.70 -16.71
C ARG A 62 -7.52 10.29 -16.28
N ARG A 63 -8.84 10.07 -16.25
CA ARG A 63 -9.39 8.73 -15.94
C ARG A 63 -8.90 7.77 -17.03
N GLU A 64 -8.21 6.71 -16.63
CA GLU A 64 -7.88 5.61 -17.53
C GLU A 64 -9.19 4.94 -17.96
N VAL A 65 -9.32 4.68 -19.25
CA VAL A 65 -10.51 4.11 -19.88
C VAL A 65 -10.09 2.77 -20.45
N PHE A 66 -10.82 1.70 -20.14
CA PHE A 66 -10.52 0.35 -20.62
C PHE A 66 -11.62 -0.13 -21.56
N ASP A 67 -11.23 -0.64 -22.73
CA ASP A 67 -12.14 -1.37 -23.61
C ASP A 67 -12.10 -2.86 -23.25
N VAL A 68 -13.25 -3.40 -22.87
CA VAL A 68 -13.40 -4.78 -22.40
C VAL A 68 -14.27 -5.54 -23.39
N VAL A 69 -13.81 -6.71 -23.84
CA VAL A 69 -14.60 -7.63 -24.68
C VAL A 69 -15.34 -8.62 -23.78
N ALA A 70 -16.65 -8.71 -23.93
CA ALA A 70 -17.46 -9.63 -23.13
C ALA A 70 -17.26 -11.09 -23.58
N PRO A 71 -16.87 -12.01 -22.68
CA PRO A 71 -16.66 -13.41 -23.06
C PRO A 71 -17.98 -14.18 -23.29
N ALA A 72 -19.09 -13.65 -22.76
CA ALA A 72 -20.42 -14.23 -22.86
C ALA A 72 -21.45 -13.10 -22.89
N THR A 73 -22.71 -13.43 -23.19
CA THR A 73 -23.82 -12.49 -23.07
C THR A 73 -24.09 -12.25 -21.60
N LEU A 74 -23.88 -11.01 -21.12
CA LEU A 74 -24.01 -10.66 -19.71
C LEU A 74 -25.24 -9.78 -19.49
N PRO A 75 -26.01 -10.02 -18.41
CA PRO A 75 -27.18 -9.22 -18.10
C PRO A 75 -26.77 -7.81 -17.65
N PRO A 76 -27.68 -6.84 -17.79
CA PRO A 76 -27.41 -5.46 -17.40
C PRO A 76 -27.07 -5.32 -15.91
N GLY A 77 -26.09 -4.46 -15.61
CA GLY A 77 -25.61 -4.22 -14.24
C GLY A 77 -24.74 -5.34 -13.64
N PHE A 78 -24.47 -6.41 -14.39
CA PHE A 78 -23.58 -7.48 -13.95
C PHE A 78 -22.17 -6.96 -13.73
N LYS A 79 -21.51 -7.40 -12.65
CA LYS A 79 -20.14 -7.00 -12.31
C LYS A 79 -19.21 -8.19 -12.45
N PHE A 80 -18.10 -8.01 -13.15
CA PHE A 80 -17.08 -9.06 -13.30
C PHE A 80 -15.67 -8.47 -13.26
N ARG A 81 -14.70 -9.29 -12.87
CA ARG A 81 -13.29 -8.89 -12.90
C ARG A 81 -12.73 -9.08 -14.31
N ALA A 82 -12.25 -8.00 -14.89
CA ALA A 82 -11.46 -8.01 -16.11
C ALA A 82 -9.98 -7.87 -15.76
N GLN A 83 -9.10 -8.47 -16.58
CA GLN A 83 -7.66 -8.25 -16.49
C GLN A 83 -7.21 -7.53 -17.76
N SER A 84 -6.53 -6.40 -17.57
CA SER A 84 -5.88 -5.63 -18.63
C SER A 84 -4.63 -6.34 -19.16
N LEU A 85 -4.16 -5.94 -20.35
CA LEU A 85 -2.94 -6.48 -20.98
C LEU A 85 -1.68 -6.26 -20.12
N ASP A 86 -1.66 -5.20 -19.30
CA ASP A 86 -0.59 -4.92 -18.34
C ASP A 86 -0.75 -5.68 -17.02
N GLY A 87 -1.71 -6.61 -16.94
CA GLY A 87 -1.91 -7.52 -15.83
C GLY A 87 -2.70 -6.93 -14.65
N ARG A 88 -3.18 -5.67 -14.73
CA ARG A 88 -4.04 -5.08 -13.70
C ARG A 88 -5.43 -5.67 -13.78
N THR A 89 -5.97 -6.09 -12.66
CA THR A 89 -7.37 -6.50 -12.55
C THR A 89 -8.23 -5.31 -12.15
N PHE A 90 -9.38 -5.13 -12.80
CA PHE A 90 -10.38 -4.15 -12.43
C PHE A 90 -11.78 -4.78 -12.54
N THR A 91 -12.73 -4.30 -11.75
CA THR A 91 -14.13 -4.73 -11.89
C THR A 91 -14.81 -3.89 -12.95
N ALA A 92 -15.31 -4.56 -13.99
CA ALA A 92 -16.17 -3.98 -15.00
C ALA A 92 -17.64 -4.14 -14.61
N THR A 93 -18.43 -3.08 -14.78
CA THR A 93 -19.89 -3.14 -14.64
C THR A 93 -20.53 -3.06 -16.03
N VAL A 94 -21.34 -4.07 -16.37
CA VAL A 94 -22.05 -4.16 -17.65
C VAL A 94 -23.08 -3.03 -17.75
N PRO A 95 -23.20 -2.35 -18.90
CA PRO A 95 -24.15 -1.26 -19.08
C PRO A 95 -25.61 -1.71 -18.88
N PRO A 96 -26.54 -0.76 -18.65
CA PRO A 96 -27.96 -1.06 -18.42
C PRO A 96 -28.68 -1.78 -19.57
N GLU A 97 -28.09 -1.76 -20.76
CA GLU A 97 -28.62 -2.46 -21.95
C GLU A 97 -28.20 -3.95 -22.00
N GLY A 98 -27.31 -4.38 -21.10
CA GLY A 98 -26.63 -5.67 -21.20
C GLY A 98 -25.54 -5.63 -22.28
N ILE A 99 -24.90 -6.76 -22.50
CA ILE A 99 -23.92 -6.90 -23.58
C ILE A 99 -23.93 -8.32 -24.15
N ALA A 100 -23.84 -8.48 -25.46
CA ALA A 100 -23.76 -9.80 -26.09
C ALA A 100 -22.33 -10.35 -26.03
N ALA A 101 -22.19 -11.67 -26.14
CA ALA A 101 -20.89 -12.32 -26.23
C ALA A 101 -20.09 -11.77 -27.44
N GLY A 102 -18.83 -11.37 -27.21
CA GLY A 102 -17.92 -10.83 -28.21
C GLY A 102 -18.00 -9.32 -28.42
N ASP A 103 -19.01 -8.65 -27.87
CA ASP A 103 -19.10 -7.19 -27.96
C ASP A 103 -18.07 -6.52 -27.03
N SER A 104 -17.50 -5.42 -27.51
CA SER A 104 -16.61 -4.56 -26.73
C SER A 104 -17.38 -3.41 -26.12
N PHE A 105 -17.11 -3.10 -24.85
CA PHE A 105 -17.63 -1.91 -24.20
C PHE A 105 -16.58 -1.21 -23.36
N THR A 106 -16.74 0.09 -23.28
CA THR A 106 -15.81 0.97 -22.58
C THR A 106 -16.21 1.09 -21.12
N VAL A 107 -15.27 0.76 -20.23
CA VAL A 107 -15.46 0.79 -18.79
C VAL A 107 -14.55 1.85 -18.19
N LEU A 108 -15.15 2.70 -17.36
CA LEU A 108 -14.40 3.51 -16.41
C LEU A 108 -14.16 2.62 -15.18
N PRO A 109 -12.92 2.21 -14.92
CA PRO A 109 -12.61 1.41 -13.75
C PRO A 109 -13.02 2.25 -12.53
N MET A 110 -13.77 1.63 -11.61
CA MET A 110 -14.05 2.32 -10.36
C MET A 110 -12.70 2.58 -9.68
N PRO A 111 -12.43 3.82 -9.21
CA PRO A 111 -11.15 4.20 -8.59
C PRO A 111 -10.69 3.27 -7.46
N ASP A 112 -11.63 2.53 -6.87
CA ASP A 112 -11.41 1.66 -5.72
C ASP A 112 -11.07 0.20 -6.09
N GLU A 113 -11.14 -0.21 -7.37
CA GLU A 113 -11.04 -1.63 -7.76
C GLU A 113 -9.89 -1.98 -8.71
N VAL A 114 -9.03 -1.01 -9.07
CA VAL A 114 -7.72 -1.33 -9.67
C VAL A 114 -6.79 -1.82 -8.55
N TYR A 115 -7.02 -3.05 -8.07
CA TYR A 115 -6.17 -3.67 -7.07
C TYR A 115 -4.79 -3.97 -7.69
N PRO A 116 -3.70 -3.29 -7.29
CA PRO A 116 -2.38 -3.76 -7.66
C PRO A 116 -2.14 -5.09 -6.94
N SER A 117 -2.04 -6.17 -7.72
CA SER A 117 -1.39 -7.45 -7.38
C SER A 117 -1.61 -7.98 -5.96
N LYS A 118 -2.59 -8.89 -5.79
CA LYS A 118 -2.56 -10.09 -4.91
C LYS A 118 -1.83 -9.96 -3.55
N SER A 119 -1.87 -8.82 -2.88
CA SER A 119 -1.43 -8.75 -1.48
C SER A 119 -2.51 -9.44 -0.68
N ASN A 120 -2.16 -10.51 0.05
CA ASN A 120 -3.05 -11.18 1.02
C ASN A 120 -3.34 -10.28 2.24
N ALA A 121 -3.33 -8.96 2.07
CA ALA A 121 -3.65 -8.01 3.12
C ALA A 121 -5.17 -8.03 3.32
N PRO A 122 -5.66 -8.23 4.56
CA PRO A 122 -7.09 -8.15 4.82
C PRO A 122 -7.62 -6.75 4.51
N VAL A 123 -8.86 -6.67 4.03
CA VAL A 123 -9.59 -5.41 3.84
C VAL A 123 -10.50 -5.21 5.04
N TRP A 124 -10.83 -3.97 5.41
CA TRP A 124 -11.72 -3.59 6.51
C TRP A 124 -11.19 -3.80 7.93
N HIS A 125 -10.07 -4.50 8.10
CA HIS A 125 -9.39 -4.61 9.39
C HIS A 125 -7.88 -4.70 9.22
N TRP A 126 -7.16 -4.35 10.28
CA TRP A 126 -5.72 -4.55 10.33
C TRP A 126 -5.38 -6.05 10.41
N ARG A 127 -4.23 -6.45 9.86
CA ARG A 127 -3.74 -7.83 9.92
C ARG A 127 -3.52 -8.28 11.38
N ASP A 128 -2.90 -7.41 12.18
CA ASP A 128 -2.63 -7.67 13.60
C ASP A 128 -3.20 -6.57 14.50
N GLY A 129 -3.24 -6.86 15.81
CA GLY A 129 -3.49 -5.86 16.85
C GLY A 129 -2.37 -4.82 16.97
N THR A 130 -2.65 -3.68 17.61
CA THR A 130 -1.67 -2.58 17.76
C THR A 130 -0.42 -2.99 18.55
N PHE A 131 -0.60 -3.82 19.58
CA PHE A 131 0.49 -4.29 20.44
C PHE A 131 0.98 -5.70 20.08
N ASP A 132 0.46 -6.28 19.00
CA ASP A 132 0.82 -7.61 18.56
C ASP A 132 2.12 -7.58 17.72
N VAL A 133 3.11 -6.83 18.21
CA VAL A 133 4.34 -6.50 17.48
C VAL A 133 5.26 -7.71 17.30
N PHE A 134 5.04 -8.77 18.07
CA PHE A 134 5.83 -10.00 18.09
C PHE A 134 5.13 -11.20 17.43
N SER A 135 4.05 -10.99 16.66
CA SER A 135 3.35 -12.09 15.96
C SER A 135 4.24 -12.89 15.02
N LEU A 136 5.30 -12.27 14.47
CA LEU A 136 6.33 -12.92 13.63
C LEU A 136 7.60 -13.31 14.41
N GLY A 137 7.60 -13.19 15.74
CA GLY A 137 8.75 -13.44 16.62
C GLY A 137 9.45 -12.17 17.13
N LYS A 138 10.17 -12.31 18.25
CA LYS A 138 10.84 -11.20 18.97
C LYS A 138 12.00 -10.56 18.21
N PHE A 139 12.64 -11.33 17.33
CA PHE A 139 13.79 -10.89 16.54
C PHE A 139 13.45 -10.67 15.07
N HIS A 140 12.16 -10.50 14.75
CA HIS A 140 11.76 -10.30 13.37
C HIS A 140 12.28 -8.94 12.83
N PRO A 141 12.93 -8.91 11.65
CA PRO A 141 13.52 -7.70 11.06
C PRO A 141 12.55 -6.51 10.97
N SER A 142 11.26 -6.76 10.72
CA SER A 142 10.25 -5.71 10.57
C SER A 142 9.97 -4.93 11.86
N PHE A 143 10.12 -5.57 13.02
CA PHE A 143 9.95 -4.90 14.32
C PHE A 143 11.22 -4.12 14.67
N TRP A 144 12.38 -4.73 14.47
CA TRP A 144 13.67 -4.08 14.74
C TRP A 144 13.92 -2.88 13.85
N SER A 145 13.54 -2.94 12.56
CA SER A 145 13.63 -1.78 11.67
C SER A 145 12.69 -0.65 12.14
N ALA A 146 11.48 -0.97 12.59
CA ALA A 146 10.54 0.00 13.13
C ALA A 146 10.99 0.62 14.47
N LEU A 147 11.73 -0.13 15.28
CA LEU A 147 12.25 0.33 16.58
C LEU A 147 13.52 1.17 16.43
N VAL A 148 14.49 0.71 15.64
CA VAL A 148 15.82 1.31 15.54
C VAL A 148 15.87 2.41 14.46
N CYS A 149 15.11 2.25 13.37
CA CYS A 149 15.11 3.16 12.23
C CYS A 149 13.69 3.44 11.70
N PRO A 150 12.81 4.05 12.53
CA PRO A 150 11.39 4.23 12.19
C PRO A 150 11.18 4.97 10.87
N GLN A 151 12.06 5.92 10.51
CA GLN A 151 11.95 6.66 9.26
C GLN A 151 12.24 5.77 8.04
N LEU A 152 13.25 4.89 8.11
CA LEU A 152 13.55 3.94 7.03
C LEU A 152 12.44 2.91 6.87
N ALA A 153 11.94 2.37 7.98
CA ALA A 153 10.82 1.44 7.98
C ALA A 153 9.53 2.08 7.42
N THR A 154 9.25 3.34 7.78
CA THR A 154 8.17 4.11 7.15
C THR A 154 8.41 4.29 5.66
N GLY A 155 9.66 4.59 5.25
CA GLY A 155 10.05 4.67 3.85
C GLY A 155 9.84 3.38 3.06
N GLN A 156 10.04 2.21 3.66
CA GLN A 156 9.74 0.91 3.05
C GLN A 156 8.24 0.72 2.80
N ILE A 157 7.40 1.14 3.74
CA ILE A 157 5.93 1.12 3.58
C ILE A 157 5.54 2.07 2.46
N MET A 158 6.05 3.30 2.48
CA MET A 158 5.76 4.33 1.48
C MET A 158 6.16 3.89 0.07
N THR A 159 7.33 3.27 -0.11
CA THR A 159 7.78 2.72 -1.40
C THR A 159 6.82 1.64 -1.92
N ARG A 160 6.37 0.70 -1.07
CA ARG A 160 5.41 -0.34 -1.46
C ARG A 160 4.02 0.23 -1.79
N MET A 161 3.65 1.32 -1.13
CA MET A 161 2.37 1.98 -1.30
C MET A 161 2.36 3.01 -2.45
N GLY A 162 3.49 3.24 -3.13
CA GLY A 162 3.61 4.25 -4.17
C GLY A 162 3.43 5.67 -3.64
N LEU A 163 3.98 5.95 -2.46
CA LEU A 163 3.98 7.27 -1.83
C LEU A 163 5.34 7.93 -1.96
N ASN A 164 5.37 9.25 -2.19
CA ASN A 164 6.58 10.06 -2.12
C ASN A 164 6.96 10.36 -0.66
N PHE A 165 8.10 10.99 -0.40
CA PHE A 165 8.58 11.27 0.96
C PHE A 165 7.71 12.25 1.78
N PHE A 166 6.69 12.86 1.16
CA PHE A 166 5.65 13.65 1.82
C PHE A 166 4.35 12.86 2.06
N GLY A 167 4.31 11.57 1.76
CA GLY A 167 3.13 10.72 1.89
C GLY A 167 2.04 10.97 0.84
N SER A 168 2.35 11.65 -0.27
CA SER A 168 1.42 11.83 -1.40
C SER A 168 1.69 10.79 -2.50
N HIS A 169 0.67 10.43 -3.27
CA HIS A 169 0.81 9.42 -4.32
C HIS A 169 1.83 9.84 -5.39
N THR A 170 2.67 8.91 -5.82
CA THR A 170 3.65 9.10 -6.89
C THR A 170 3.94 7.79 -7.60
N HIS A 171 4.29 7.87 -8.89
CA HIS A 171 4.79 6.72 -9.64
C HIS A 171 6.28 6.43 -9.40
N SER A 172 6.99 7.29 -8.67
CA SER A 172 8.42 7.12 -8.40
C SER A 172 8.69 6.03 -7.36
N ARG A 173 9.57 5.08 -7.69
CA ARG A 173 10.05 4.03 -6.76
C ARG A 173 11.21 4.50 -5.87
N HIS A 174 11.61 5.77 -5.95
CA HIS A 174 12.81 6.28 -5.29
C HIS A 174 12.59 6.84 -3.88
N THR A 175 11.40 6.69 -3.29
CA THR A 175 11.06 7.26 -1.97
C THR A 175 12.00 6.79 -0.86
N PHE A 176 12.30 5.49 -0.80
CA PHE A 176 13.24 4.96 0.18
C PHE A 176 14.63 5.61 0.07
N LYS A 177 15.14 5.80 -1.15
CA LYS A 177 16.46 6.42 -1.39
C LYS A 177 16.49 7.87 -0.92
N TRP A 178 15.43 8.64 -1.16
CA TRP A 178 15.31 10.01 -0.68
C TRP A 178 15.27 10.10 0.85
N ILE A 179 14.47 9.24 1.50
CA ILE A 179 14.41 9.18 2.96
C ILE A 179 15.76 8.78 3.55
N PHE A 180 16.42 7.77 2.97
CA PHE A 180 17.76 7.36 3.39
C PHE A 180 18.78 8.50 3.26
N LEU A 181 18.80 9.20 2.13
CA LEU A 181 19.66 10.35 1.90
C LEU A 181 19.41 11.47 2.91
N MET A 182 18.14 11.79 3.19
CA MET A 182 17.76 12.79 4.19
C MET A 182 18.26 12.43 5.59
N ILE A 183 18.13 11.17 6.01
CA ILE A 183 18.62 10.70 7.31
C ILE A 183 20.15 10.73 7.36
N ALA A 184 20.83 10.32 6.29
CA ALA A 184 22.29 10.38 6.23
C ALA A 184 22.81 11.82 6.36
N LEU A 185 22.22 12.76 5.61
CA LEU A 185 22.55 14.19 5.68
C LEU A 185 22.27 14.77 7.08
N TYR A 186 21.14 14.42 7.69
CA TYR A 186 20.81 14.81 9.06
C TYR A 186 21.90 14.37 10.06
N ASN A 187 22.34 13.11 9.99
CA ASN A 187 23.39 12.61 10.89
C ASN A 187 24.73 13.31 10.66
N ILE A 188 25.09 13.60 9.41
CA ILE A 188 26.31 14.38 9.09
C ILE A 188 26.23 15.77 9.72
N ILE A 189 25.09 16.45 9.62
CA ILE A 189 24.88 17.78 10.23
C ILE A 189 25.02 17.71 11.76
N LEU A 190 24.46 16.69 12.40
CA LEU A 190 24.61 16.51 13.85
C LEU A 190 26.08 16.33 14.26
N VAL A 191 26.84 15.52 13.52
CA VAL A 191 28.28 15.32 13.78
C VAL A 191 29.05 16.64 13.62
N ILE A 192 28.73 17.45 12.61
CA ILE A 192 29.34 18.77 12.41
C ILE A 192 29.02 19.69 13.60
N ILE A 193 27.76 19.73 14.05
CA ILE A 193 27.38 20.55 15.22
C ILE A 193 28.16 20.13 16.46
N ASP A 194 28.22 18.82 16.74
CA ASP A 194 28.92 18.30 17.92
C ASP A 194 30.44 18.54 17.84
N ALA A 195 31.04 18.51 16.64
CA ALA A 195 32.47 18.74 16.44
C ALA A 195 32.88 20.21 16.53
N PHE A 196 32.08 21.13 15.97
CA PHE A 196 32.48 22.54 15.80
C PHE A 196 31.84 23.50 16.80
N MET A 197 30.78 23.10 17.52
CA MET A 197 30.06 23.99 18.44
C MET A 197 30.26 23.71 19.96
N PRO A 198 31.43 23.23 20.46
CA PRO A 198 31.75 23.43 21.87
C PRO A 198 32.11 24.91 22.07
N LEU A 199 31.09 25.78 22.23
CA LEU A 199 31.28 27.19 22.53
C LEU A 199 31.74 27.35 23.98
N TYR A 200 33.06 27.32 24.16
CA TYR A 200 33.69 27.80 25.37
C TYR A 200 33.72 29.32 25.33
N TYR A 201 32.90 29.99 26.14
CA TYR A 201 32.98 31.43 26.30
C TYR A 201 33.54 31.79 27.68
N TYR A 202 34.60 32.59 27.68
CA TYR A 202 35.31 33.01 28.87
C TYR A 202 34.61 34.22 29.49
N LYS A 203 34.03 34.08 30.69
CA LYS A 203 33.44 35.20 31.44
C LYS A 203 34.22 35.39 32.75
N GLY A 204 35.26 36.22 32.71
CA GLY A 204 36.17 36.43 33.84
C GLY A 204 37.10 35.23 34.04
N THR A 205 37.35 34.79 35.28
CA THR A 205 38.17 33.58 35.57
C THR A 205 37.37 32.28 35.54
N LYS A 206 36.05 32.34 35.31
CA LYS A 206 35.18 31.16 35.31
C LYS A 206 34.84 30.75 33.89
N PHE A 207 35.11 29.49 33.60
CA PHE A 207 34.66 28.82 32.40
C PHE A 207 33.15 28.60 32.49
N VAL A 208 32.35 29.32 31.69
CA VAL A 208 30.91 29.09 31.61
C VAL A 208 30.63 28.37 30.30
N ILE A 209 30.20 27.12 30.39
CA ILE A 209 29.83 26.31 29.23
C ILE A 209 28.42 26.71 28.81
N MET A 210 28.29 27.54 27.78
CA MET A 210 27.01 27.80 27.14
C MET A 210 26.78 26.70 26.11
N ASN A 211 25.87 25.77 26.41
CA ASN A 211 25.65 24.57 25.61
C ASN A 211 24.81 24.85 24.34
N THR A 212 25.25 25.80 23.51
CA THR A 212 24.59 26.19 22.27
C THR A 212 24.43 25.01 21.32
N GLY A 213 25.44 24.13 21.25
CA GLY A 213 25.39 22.88 20.48
C GLY A 213 24.22 21.97 20.89
N ALA A 214 23.99 21.77 22.19
CA ALA A 214 22.86 20.96 22.64
C ALA A 214 21.50 21.56 22.29
N TRP A 215 21.33 22.88 22.35
CA TRP A 215 20.07 23.52 21.94
C TRP A 215 19.81 23.37 20.45
N MET A 216 20.84 23.51 19.61
CA MET A 216 20.73 23.25 18.17
C MET A 216 20.40 21.78 17.88
N ARG A 217 21.09 20.84 18.55
CA ARG A 217 20.83 19.40 18.45
C ARG A 217 19.41 19.05 18.88
N LEU A 218 18.95 19.59 20.02
CA LEU A 218 17.58 19.40 20.51
C LEU A 218 16.57 19.92 19.50
N SER A 219 16.80 21.12 18.95
CA SER A 219 15.91 21.74 17.96
C SER A 219 15.80 20.90 16.68
N LEU A 220 16.93 20.45 16.13
CA LEU A 220 16.96 19.58 14.95
C LEU A 220 16.31 18.21 15.22
N THR A 221 16.53 17.64 16.40
CA THR A 221 15.89 16.39 16.84
C THR A 221 14.38 16.56 16.93
N LEU A 222 13.90 17.68 17.50
CA LEU A 222 12.47 17.98 17.58
C LEU A 222 11.84 18.11 16.19
N VAL A 223 12.50 18.77 15.24
CA VAL A 223 12.05 18.86 13.84
C VAL A 223 11.94 17.47 13.22
N LEU A 224 12.93 16.59 13.44
CA LEU A 224 12.90 15.22 12.92
C LEU A 224 11.78 14.38 13.58
N ILE A 225 11.52 14.56 14.87
CA ILE A 225 10.39 13.91 15.58
C ILE A 225 9.07 14.36 14.99
N ILE A 226 8.84 15.67 14.82
CA ILE A 226 7.61 16.23 14.23
C ILE A 226 7.43 15.69 12.81
N TYR A 227 8.49 15.71 12.00
CA TYR A 227 8.47 15.13 10.65
C TYR A 227 8.09 13.65 10.69
N THR A 228 8.70 12.86 11.59
CA THR A 228 8.43 11.42 11.73
C THR A 228 6.96 11.17 12.09
N VAL A 229 6.42 11.88 13.08
CA VAL A 229 5.01 11.77 13.48
C VAL A 229 4.09 12.13 12.30
N PHE A 230 4.40 13.21 11.60
CA PHE A 230 3.62 13.65 10.43
C PHE A 230 3.61 12.60 9.32
N ILE A 231 4.77 12.07 8.90
CA ILE A 231 4.83 11.08 7.82
C ILE A 231 4.21 9.74 8.20
N VAL A 232 4.35 9.30 9.46
CA VAL A 232 3.75 8.05 9.94
C VAL A 232 2.24 8.18 9.98
N ALA A 233 1.71 9.30 10.51
CA ALA A 233 0.26 9.54 10.56
C ALA A 233 -0.33 9.60 9.14
N LYS A 234 0.31 10.31 8.22
CA LYS A 234 -0.15 10.40 6.83
C LYS A 234 -0.05 9.06 6.09
N THR A 235 1.02 8.30 6.29
CA THR A 235 1.18 6.96 5.73
C THR A 235 0.11 6.01 6.27
N ARG A 236 -0.17 6.06 7.57
CA ARG A 236 -1.22 5.26 8.21
C ARG A 236 -2.60 5.60 7.66
N ASN A 237 -2.90 6.89 7.52
CA ASN A 237 -4.16 7.34 6.93
C ASN A 237 -4.34 6.81 5.50
N PHE A 238 -3.27 6.86 4.68
CA PHE A 238 -3.28 6.31 3.33
C PHE A 238 -3.48 4.79 3.30
N VAL A 239 -2.79 4.05 4.18
CA VAL A 239 -2.98 2.60 4.32
C VAL A 239 -4.44 2.30 4.67
N ARG A 240 -5.03 3.01 5.63
CA ARG A 240 -6.43 2.82 6.03
C ARG A 240 -7.39 3.14 4.89
N TRP A 241 -7.15 4.21 4.16
CA TRP A 241 -7.94 4.55 2.97
C TRP A 241 -7.86 3.43 1.92
N LYS A 242 -6.64 2.98 1.59
CA LYS A 242 -6.43 1.93 0.56
C LYS A 242 -7.08 0.58 0.90
N TYR A 243 -7.08 0.19 2.18
CA TYR A 243 -7.65 -1.09 2.62
C TYR A 243 -9.01 -0.94 3.32
N SER A 244 -9.67 0.21 3.16
CA SER A 244 -10.98 0.53 3.75
C SER A 244 -11.06 0.25 5.26
N ILE A 245 -9.98 0.47 6.02
CA ILE A 245 -9.93 0.18 7.45
C ILE A 245 -10.63 1.31 8.23
N PRO A 246 -11.75 1.01 8.93
CA PRO A 246 -12.52 2.01 9.66
C PRO A 246 -11.72 2.60 10.82
N SER A 247 -11.99 3.86 11.17
CA SER A 247 -11.45 4.45 12.39
C SER A 247 -12.29 4.06 13.57
N THR A 248 -11.65 3.94 14.72
CA THR A 248 -12.38 3.81 15.97
C THR A 248 -12.97 5.16 16.43
N SER A 249 -12.34 6.27 16.03
CA SER A 249 -12.77 7.64 16.39
C SER A 249 -13.46 8.38 15.24
N TYR A 250 -14.33 9.35 15.57
CA TYR A 250 -15.11 10.17 14.62
C TYR A 250 -14.27 10.83 13.52
N ASP A 251 -13.08 11.35 13.84
CA ASP A 251 -12.20 12.02 12.86
C ASP A 251 -11.10 11.11 12.29
N GLY A 252 -10.77 9.99 12.94
CA GLY A 252 -9.71 9.05 12.53
C GLY A 252 -8.27 9.61 12.49
N ARG A 253 -8.07 10.90 12.15
CA ARG A 253 -6.79 11.61 12.08
C ARG A 253 -6.14 11.73 13.44
N LEU A 254 -6.91 12.04 14.48
CA LEU A 254 -6.40 12.10 15.85
C LEU A 254 -5.89 10.73 16.32
N GLU A 255 -6.60 9.64 15.97
CA GLU A 255 -6.15 8.27 16.27
C GLU A 255 -4.79 8.01 15.61
N ASP A 256 -4.65 8.36 14.33
CA ASP A 256 -3.41 8.15 13.59
C ASP A 256 -2.25 8.99 14.16
N ILE A 257 -2.49 10.25 14.58
CA ILE A 257 -1.49 11.10 15.23
C ILE A 257 -1.08 10.54 16.60
N CYS A 258 -2.05 10.17 17.45
CA CYS A 258 -1.77 9.60 18.77
C CYS A 258 -1.00 8.28 18.67
N CYS A 259 -1.39 7.38 17.75
CA CYS A 259 -0.66 6.14 17.51
C CYS A 259 0.77 6.41 17.03
N SER A 260 0.95 7.40 16.16
CA SER A 260 2.26 7.80 15.64
C SER A 260 3.15 8.45 16.70
N LEU A 261 2.57 9.13 17.70
CA LEU A 261 3.31 9.80 18.77
C LEU A 261 3.66 8.86 19.93
N PHE A 262 2.70 8.06 20.42
CA PHE A 262 2.87 7.27 21.65
C PHE A 262 3.43 5.86 21.42
N CYS A 263 3.24 5.28 20.22
CA CYS A 263 3.70 3.92 19.89
C CYS A 263 4.17 3.89 18.43
N THR A 264 5.10 4.77 18.07
CA THR A 264 5.58 4.93 16.68
C THR A 264 6.06 3.59 16.10
N SER A 265 6.91 2.86 16.82
CA SER A 265 7.46 1.57 16.39
C SER A 265 6.37 0.51 16.20
N CYS A 266 5.39 0.45 17.10
CA CYS A 266 4.26 -0.48 17.04
C CYS A 266 3.39 -0.21 15.80
N THR A 267 3.09 1.07 15.57
CA THR A 267 2.31 1.54 14.43
C THR A 267 3.00 1.23 13.12
N ILE A 268 4.31 1.48 13.02
CA ILE A 268 5.12 1.16 11.83
C ILE A 268 5.21 -0.35 11.64
N ALA A 269 5.47 -1.14 12.68
CA ALA A 269 5.54 -2.60 12.59
C ALA A 269 4.22 -3.21 12.11
N ARG A 270 3.09 -2.72 12.62
CA ARG A 270 1.75 -3.12 12.19
C ARG A 270 1.50 -2.79 10.71
N MET A 271 1.81 -1.56 10.29
CA MET A 271 1.70 -1.18 8.88
C MET A 271 2.63 -2.02 7.99
N ASN A 272 3.84 -2.32 8.46
CA ASN A 272 4.81 -3.13 7.75
C ASN A 272 4.24 -4.51 7.40
N ARG A 273 3.73 -5.22 8.42
CA ARG A 273 3.13 -6.57 8.26
C ARG A 273 1.80 -6.55 7.53
N HIS A 274 1.04 -5.47 7.61
CA HIS A 274 -0.19 -5.36 6.84
C HIS A 274 0.09 -5.22 5.34
N THR A 275 1.13 -4.48 4.98
CA THR A 275 1.46 -4.17 3.58
C THR A 275 2.44 -5.16 2.94
N ALA A 276 2.98 -6.14 3.68
CA ALA A 276 3.91 -7.17 3.18
C ALA A 276 3.52 -8.54 3.71
N ASP A 277 3.73 -9.56 2.88
CA ASP A 277 3.45 -10.93 3.26
C ASP A 277 4.73 -11.63 3.74
N TYR A 278 5.08 -11.42 5.02
CA TYR A 278 6.31 -11.96 5.61
C TYR A 278 6.29 -13.48 5.84
N GLU A 279 5.11 -14.11 5.73
CA GLU A 279 5.01 -15.58 5.70
C GLU A 279 5.55 -16.15 4.38
N LYS A 280 5.38 -15.41 3.29
CA LYS A 280 5.80 -15.80 1.95
C LYS A 280 7.20 -15.31 1.58
N TYR A 281 7.54 -14.09 2.02
CA TYR A 281 8.79 -13.43 1.65
C TYR A 281 9.62 -13.12 2.89
N LYS A 282 10.93 -13.41 2.81
CA LYS A 282 11.86 -13.12 3.89
C LYS A 282 12.01 -11.60 4.07
N ALA A 283 11.96 -11.14 5.32
CA ALA A 283 12.14 -9.74 5.66
C ALA A 283 13.62 -9.31 5.56
N ASP A 284 13.85 -8.06 5.15
CA ASP A 284 15.18 -7.43 5.10
C ASP A 284 15.08 -6.01 5.68
N CYS A 285 15.92 -5.67 6.66
CA CYS A 285 15.86 -4.37 7.35
C CYS A 285 16.20 -3.18 6.44
N PHE A 286 17.06 -3.35 5.43
CA PHE A 286 17.64 -2.24 4.68
C PHE A 286 17.34 -2.27 3.18
N SER A 287 16.44 -3.16 2.74
CA SER A 287 15.96 -3.14 1.36
C SER A 287 14.92 -2.04 1.12
N GLU A 288 14.73 -1.66 -0.14
CA GLU A 288 13.81 -0.58 -0.54
C GLU A 288 12.34 -0.86 -0.14
N THR A 289 11.96 -2.13 -0.07
CA THR A 289 10.59 -2.58 0.25
C THR A 289 10.48 -3.29 1.59
N GLY A 290 11.59 -3.53 2.29
CA GLY A 290 11.63 -4.36 3.49
C GLY A 290 11.54 -5.87 3.24
N LEU A 291 11.60 -6.28 1.97
CA LEU A 291 11.59 -7.68 1.53
C LEU A 291 12.93 -8.02 0.87
N GLU A 292 13.38 -9.26 1.03
CA GLU A 292 14.52 -9.80 0.30
C GLU A 292 14.23 -9.65 -1.21
N ARG A 293 15.20 -9.13 -1.99
CA ARG A 293 15.08 -9.13 -3.44
C ARG A 293 15.01 -10.60 -3.85
N SER A 294 13.80 -11.06 -4.19
CA SER A 294 13.60 -12.39 -4.73
C SER A 294 14.37 -12.49 -6.04
N GLY A 295 15.64 -12.88 -5.97
CA GLY A 295 16.31 -13.55 -7.07
C GLY A 295 15.53 -14.82 -7.39
N PRO A 296 15.54 -15.27 -8.64
CA PRO A 296 14.77 -16.45 -9.04
C PRO A 296 15.19 -17.63 -8.15
N ARG A 297 14.24 -18.15 -7.35
CA ARG A 297 14.31 -19.55 -6.96
C ARG A 297 13.72 -20.32 -8.12
N GLU A 298 14.52 -20.46 -9.17
CA GLU A 298 14.40 -21.65 -10.01
C GLU A 298 14.63 -22.83 -9.07
N VAL A 299 13.56 -23.57 -8.83
CA VAL A 299 13.61 -24.93 -8.29
C VAL A 299 13.30 -25.85 -9.44
#